data_AF-A0A970NQM4-F1
#
_entry.id   AF-A0A970NQM4-F1
#
_cell.length_a   1.000
_cell.length_b   1.000
_cell.length_c   1.000
_cell.angle_alpha   90.00
_cell.angle_beta   90.00
_cell.angle_gamma   90.00
#
_symmetry.space_group_name_H-M   'P 1'
#
loop_
_entity.id
_entity.type
_entity.pdbx_description
1 polymer ?
#
loop_
_entity_poly.entity_id
_entity_poly.type
_entity_poly.pdbx_seq_one_letter_code
_entity_poly.pdbx_strand_id
1 'polypeptide(L)'
;MIFWNNDTEIQFFTEALKNFVSPEQLFYNLKSGYFAYVPKGSDAEGQTLQSRNSLIGQFTEKWSKTLFEPIAKELGLFAVNSVVCDELGLSRQSSADLALCTTNNTVQKPENIKLLFEIKMSVVSNYKVHIPKQC
;
A
#
# COMPACT_ATOMS: atom_id res chain seq x y z
N MET A 1 -8.93 -10.47 -14.29
CA MET A 1 -8.12 -9.50 -13.52
C MET A 1 -9.10 -8.71 -12.66
N ILE A 2 -8.88 -8.67 -11.35
CA ILE A 2 -9.73 -7.89 -10.42
C ILE A 2 -8.93 -6.62 -10.11
N PHE A 3 -9.49 -5.46 -10.44
CA PHE A 3 -8.88 -4.17 -10.12
C PHE A 3 -9.22 -3.73 -8.69
N TRP A 4 -8.59 -2.66 -8.23
CA TRP A 4 -8.83 -2.09 -6.91
C TRP A 4 -10.32 -1.86 -6.66
N ASN A 5 -10.81 -2.40 -5.54
CA ASN A 5 -12.22 -2.34 -5.15
C ASN A 5 -12.36 -2.39 -3.63
N ASN A 6 -13.60 -2.30 -3.15
CA ASN A 6 -13.90 -2.31 -1.72
C ASN A 6 -13.43 -3.60 -1.01
N ASP A 7 -13.47 -4.74 -1.68
CA ASP A 7 -12.99 -6.01 -1.12
C ASP A 7 -11.47 -5.97 -0.88
N THR A 8 -10.73 -5.34 -1.79
CA THR A 8 -9.28 -5.12 -1.68
C THR A 8 -8.96 -4.18 -0.51
N GLU A 9 -9.73 -3.10 -0.32
CA GLU A 9 -9.58 -2.20 0.83
C GLU A 9 -9.92 -2.91 2.16
N ILE A 10 -10.96 -3.73 2.18
CA ILE A 10 -11.32 -4.56 3.35
C ILE A 10 -10.20 -5.56 3.66
N GLN A 11 -9.61 -6.17 2.63
CA GLN A 11 -8.46 -7.05 2.80
C GLN A 11 -7.28 -6.31 3.41
N PHE A 12 -6.94 -5.11 2.92
CA PHE A 12 -5.93 -4.25 3.52
C PHE A 12 -6.16 -4.03 5.02
N PHE A 13 -7.35 -3.59 5.41
CA PHE A 13 -7.67 -3.37 6.82
C PHE A 13 -7.59 -4.65 7.66
N THR A 14 -8.11 -5.76 7.11
CA THR A 14 -8.14 -7.05 7.81
C THR A 14 -6.73 -7.60 8.04
N GLU A 15 -5.87 -7.54 7.03
CA GLU A 15 -4.48 -7.99 7.14
C GLU A 15 -3.67 -7.07 8.06
N ALA A 16 -3.85 -5.75 7.96
CA ALA A 16 -3.15 -4.80 8.83
C ALA A 16 -3.51 -5.00 10.31
N LEU A 17 -4.81 -5.18 10.63
CA LEU A 17 -5.27 -5.46 11.99
C LEU A 17 -4.77 -6.80 12.54
N LYS A 18 -4.62 -7.82 11.68
CA LYS A 18 -4.06 -9.13 12.09
C LYS A 18 -2.56 -9.07 12.36
N ASN A 19 -1.84 -8.30 11.54
CA ASN A 19 -0.38 -8.27 11.50
C ASN A 19 0.21 -7.11 12.33
N PHE A 20 -0.27 -6.92 13.56
CA PHE A 20 0.37 -6.08 14.60
C PHE A 20 0.09 -4.56 14.61
N VAL A 21 -0.84 -4.06 13.79
CA VAL A 21 -1.15 -2.62 13.78
C VAL A 21 -2.31 -2.33 14.73
N SER A 22 -2.15 -1.37 15.65
CA SER A 22 -3.26 -0.98 16.53
C SER A 22 -4.36 -0.29 15.71
N PRO A 23 -5.65 -0.44 16.06
CA PRO A 23 -6.74 0.21 15.33
C PRO A 23 -6.54 1.71 15.13
N GLU A 24 -5.94 2.40 16.10
CA GLU A 24 -5.64 3.83 16.07
C GLU A 24 -4.64 4.22 14.97
N GLN A 25 -3.82 3.29 14.49
CA GLN A 25 -2.92 3.53 13.37
C GLN A 25 -3.61 3.41 12.00
N LEU A 26 -4.80 2.83 11.95
CA LEU A 26 -5.60 2.59 10.74
C LEU A 26 -6.88 3.43 10.68
N PHE A 27 -7.39 3.87 11.84
CA PHE A 27 -8.67 4.53 11.99
C PHE A 27 -8.56 5.70 12.97
N TYR A 28 -9.36 6.74 12.74
CA TYR A 28 -9.62 7.78 13.73
C TYR A 28 -10.39 7.17 14.91
N ASN A 29 -9.91 7.40 16.13
CA ASN A 29 -10.54 6.90 17.35
C ASN A 29 -11.45 7.98 17.95
N LEU A 30 -12.66 8.09 17.42
CA LEU A 30 -13.64 9.08 17.90
C LEU A 30 -14.48 8.48 19.03
N LYS A 31 -15.14 9.31 19.84
CA LYS A 31 -16.08 8.83 20.88
C LYS A 31 -17.17 7.90 20.36
N SER A 32 -17.54 8.05 19.09
CA SER A 32 -18.56 7.24 18.40
C SER A 32 -18.03 5.95 17.77
N GLY A 33 -16.72 5.69 17.89
CA GLY A 33 -16.03 4.50 17.40
C GLY A 33 -14.85 4.80 16.47
N TYR A 34 -14.38 3.75 15.80
CA TYR A 34 -13.24 3.80 14.90
C TYR A 34 -13.68 3.98 13.44
N PHE A 35 -13.17 5.02 12.77
CA PHE A 35 -13.57 5.36 11.40
C PHE A 35 -12.36 5.58 10.49
N ALA A 36 -12.48 5.17 9.22
CA ALA A 36 -11.45 5.46 8.22
C ALA A 36 -11.41 6.97 7.90
N TYR A 37 -12.56 7.65 7.90
CA TYR A 37 -12.62 9.10 7.77
C TYR A 37 -13.47 9.68 8.89
N VAL A 38 -13.07 10.87 9.36
CA VAL A 38 -13.90 11.65 10.29
C VAL A 38 -15.24 11.93 9.59
N PRO A 39 -16.38 11.51 10.18
CA PRO A 39 -17.68 11.75 9.59
C PRO A 39 -17.92 13.24 9.35
N LYS A 40 -18.60 13.58 8.25
CA LYS A 40 -18.88 14.98 7.90
C LYS A 40 -19.69 15.64 9.02
N GLY A 41 -19.20 16.78 9.51
CA GLY A 41 -19.82 17.53 10.61
C GLY A 41 -19.36 17.11 12.01
N SER A 42 -18.49 16.10 12.13
CA SER A 42 -17.83 15.73 13.38
C SER A 42 -16.47 16.41 13.52
N ASP A 43 -16.04 16.64 14.75
CA ASP A 43 -14.67 17.05 15.07
C ASP A 43 -13.73 15.83 14.97
N ALA A 44 -12.53 16.03 14.45
CA ALA A 44 -11.45 15.05 14.47
C ALA A 44 -10.87 14.84 15.88
N GLU A 45 -11.33 15.61 16.87
CA GLU A 45 -10.90 15.58 18.27
C GLU A 45 -9.37 15.78 18.40
N GLY A 46 -8.81 16.64 17.53
CA GLY A 46 -7.37 16.92 17.46
C GLY A 46 -6.51 15.78 16.89
N GLN A 47 -7.11 14.72 16.35
CA GLN A 47 -6.37 13.57 15.83
C GLN A 47 -5.91 13.77 14.40
N THR A 48 -4.72 13.23 14.10
CA THR A 48 -4.17 13.12 12.74
C THR A 48 -3.82 11.66 12.47
N LEU A 49 -4.29 11.12 11.35
CA LEU A 49 -4.04 9.72 10.97
C LEU A 49 -3.00 9.63 9.84
N GLN A 50 -1.72 9.84 10.19
CA GLN A 50 -0.61 9.82 9.22
C GLN A 50 -0.11 8.40 8.91
N SER A 51 -0.09 7.51 9.91
CA SER A 51 0.47 6.15 9.81
C SER A 51 -0.19 5.29 8.72
N ARG A 52 -1.50 5.46 8.51
CA ARG A 52 -2.25 4.68 7.52
C ARG A 52 -1.73 4.88 6.10
N ASN A 53 -1.28 6.08 5.74
CA ASN A 53 -0.86 6.37 4.37
C ASN A 53 0.36 5.54 3.97
N SER A 54 1.32 5.37 4.88
CA SER A 54 2.46 4.49 4.65
C SER A 54 2.04 3.01 4.58
N LEU A 55 1.08 2.59 5.42
CA LEU A 55 0.60 1.20 5.43
C LEU A 55 -0.14 0.82 4.13
N ILE A 56 -1.04 1.68 3.65
CA ILE A 56 -1.75 1.41 2.40
C ILE A 56 -0.82 1.53 1.18
N GLY A 57 0.18 2.41 1.22
CA GLY A 57 1.23 2.47 0.20
C GLY A 57 1.92 1.13 0.03
N GLN A 58 2.50 0.60 1.12
CA GLN A 58 3.17 -0.71 1.12
C GLN A 58 2.27 -1.86 0.67
N PHE A 59 1.00 -1.84 1.08
CA PHE A 59 0.02 -2.84 0.63
C PHE A 59 -0.22 -2.74 -0.88
N THR A 60 -0.40 -1.52 -1.39
CA THR A 60 -0.70 -1.28 -2.81
C THR A 60 0.49 -1.59 -3.71
N GLU A 61 1.73 -1.36 -3.26
CA GLU A 61 2.94 -1.77 -3.97
C GLU A 61 2.99 -3.28 -4.21
N LYS A 62 2.71 -4.07 -3.17
CA LYS A 62 2.65 -5.53 -3.25
C LYS A 62 1.50 -6.00 -4.12
N TRP A 63 0.32 -5.40 -3.96
CA TRP A 63 -0.85 -5.69 -4.78
C TRP A 63 -0.57 -5.41 -6.27
N SER A 64 0.10 -4.29 -6.57
CA SER A 64 0.46 -3.90 -7.93
C SER A 64 1.46 -4.87 -8.55
N LYS A 65 2.43 -5.38 -7.78
CA LYS A 65 3.31 -6.45 -8.26
C LYS A 65 2.49 -7.66 -8.74
N THR A 66 1.54 -8.15 -7.93
CA THR A 66 0.67 -9.27 -8.31
C THR A 66 -0.16 -8.96 -9.56
N LEU A 67 -0.61 -7.71 -9.72
CA LEU A 67 -1.33 -7.26 -10.91
C LEU A 67 -0.47 -7.30 -12.18
N PHE A 68 0.79 -6.83 -12.10
CA PHE A 68 1.70 -6.72 -13.24
C PHE A 68 2.51 -7.98 -13.51
N GLU A 69 2.59 -8.92 -12.58
CA GLU A 69 3.38 -10.15 -12.73
C GLU A 69 3.00 -11.01 -13.95
N PRO A 70 1.72 -11.21 -14.30
CA PRO A 70 1.34 -11.89 -15.54
C PRO A 70 1.84 -11.16 -16.80
N ILE A 71 1.73 -9.82 -16.81
CA ILE A 71 2.17 -8.97 -17.94
C ILE A 71 3.70 -9.04 -18.07
N ALA A 72 4.43 -8.94 -16.95
CA ALA A 72 5.87 -9.06 -16.92
C ALA A 72 6.31 -10.40 -17.51
N LYS A 73 5.65 -11.50 -17.11
CA LYS A 73 5.93 -12.84 -17.60
C LYS A 73 5.71 -12.98 -19.11
N GLU A 74 4.63 -12.42 -19.65
CA GLU A 74 4.36 -12.41 -21.09
C GLU A 74 5.45 -11.67 -21.88
N LEU A 75 6.07 -10.66 -21.27
CA LEU A 75 7.18 -9.90 -21.85
C LEU A 75 8.57 -10.52 -21.60
N GLY A 76 8.66 -11.66 -20.91
CA GLY A 76 9.93 -12.27 -20.51
C GLY A 76 10.68 -11.45 -19.45
N LEU A 77 9.96 -10.72 -18.60
CA LEU A 77 10.46 -9.84 -17.55
C LEU A 77 9.97 -10.30 -16.16
N PHE A 78 10.48 -9.64 -15.13
CA PHE A 78 10.10 -9.80 -13.72
C PHE A 78 9.49 -8.52 -13.18
N ALA A 79 8.39 -8.64 -12.44
CA ALA A 79 7.84 -7.54 -11.64
C ALA A 79 8.54 -7.51 -10.27
N VAL A 80 9.28 -6.43 -9.97
CA VAL A 80 10.14 -6.32 -8.78
C VAL A 80 9.80 -5.06 -7.99
N ASN A 81 9.42 -5.21 -6.72
CA ASN A 81 9.18 -4.07 -5.82
C ASN A 81 10.49 -3.49 -5.27
N SER A 82 10.44 -2.22 -4.84
CA SER A 82 11.50 -1.52 -4.11
C SER A 82 12.86 -1.51 -4.85
N VAL A 83 12.84 -1.31 -6.18
CA VAL A 83 14.03 -1.42 -7.02
C VAL A 83 15.02 -0.30 -6.76
N VAL A 84 16.27 -0.68 -6.52
CA VAL A 84 17.41 0.20 -6.26
C VAL A 84 18.33 0.21 -7.46
N CYS A 85 18.69 1.40 -7.92
CA CYS A 85 19.65 1.66 -8.98
C CYS A 85 20.24 3.06 -8.78
N ASP A 86 21.37 3.14 -8.08
CA ASP A 86 22.00 4.42 -7.71
C ASP A 86 22.36 5.27 -8.95
N GLU A 87 22.71 4.65 -10.07
CA GLU A 87 23.00 5.31 -11.35
C GLU A 87 21.79 6.07 -11.93
N LEU A 88 20.57 5.64 -11.60
CA LEU A 88 19.32 6.31 -11.97
C LEU A 88 18.77 7.20 -10.84
N GLY A 89 19.53 7.39 -9.75
CA GLY A 89 19.08 8.13 -8.57
C GLY A 89 18.08 7.37 -7.69
N LEU A 90 17.88 6.07 -7.94
CA LEU A 90 16.99 5.21 -7.15
C LEU A 90 17.78 4.58 -6.00
N SER A 91 18.01 5.35 -4.95
CA SER A 91 18.75 4.87 -3.77
C SER A 91 17.90 3.93 -2.90
N ARG A 92 18.46 3.34 -1.85
CA ARG A 92 17.67 2.57 -0.86
C ARG A 92 16.64 3.41 -0.12
N GLN A 93 16.87 4.72 0.00
CA GLN A 93 15.98 5.67 0.67
C GLN A 93 14.87 6.18 -0.25
N SER A 94 15.05 6.06 -1.56
CA SER A 94 14.13 6.52 -2.59
C SER A 94 14.08 5.53 -3.76
N SER A 95 13.85 4.26 -3.43
CA SER A 95 13.75 3.19 -4.43
C SER A 95 12.45 3.33 -5.21
N ALA A 96 12.40 2.72 -6.40
CA ALA A 96 11.16 2.68 -7.16
C ALA A 96 10.18 1.69 -6.52
N ASP A 97 8.90 2.08 -6.44
CA ASP A 97 7.83 1.28 -5.85
C ASP A 97 7.70 -0.10 -6.53
N LEU A 98 7.77 -0.11 -7.86
CA LEU A 98 7.76 -1.31 -8.70
C LEU A 98 8.53 -1.05 -10.00
N ALA A 99 9.16 -2.07 -10.55
CA ALA A 99 9.73 -2.04 -11.90
C ALA A 99 9.49 -3.35 -12.64
N LEU A 100 9.49 -3.28 -13.98
CA LEU A 100 9.68 -4.47 -14.81
C LEU A 100 11.16 -4.57 -15.21
N CYS A 101 11.77 -5.69 -14.83
CA CYS A 101 13.20 -5.90 -14.98
C CYS A 101 13.51 -7.19 -15.76
N THR A 102 14.65 -7.26 -16.43
CA THR A 102 15.15 -8.50 -17.07
C THR A 102 15.70 -9.51 -16.05
N THR A 103 15.93 -9.09 -14.80
CA THR A 103 16.39 -9.96 -13.71
C THR A 103 15.49 -9.81 -12.50
N ASN A 104 15.34 -10.87 -11.70
CA ASN A 104 14.52 -10.86 -10.48
C ASN A 104 15.29 -10.39 -9.23
N ASN A 105 16.03 -9.29 -9.35
CA ASN A 105 16.84 -8.72 -8.25
C ASN A 105 16.32 -7.34 -7.85
N THR A 106 16.40 -7.00 -6.57
CA THR A 106 16.02 -5.66 -6.09
C THR A 106 17.05 -4.61 -6.49
N VAL A 107 18.35 -4.93 -6.39
CA VAL A 107 19.42 -4.05 -6.89
C VAL A 107 19.62 -4.33 -8.37
N GLN A 108 19.46 -3.31 -9.20
CA GLN A 108 19.50 -3.40 -10.65
C GLN A 108 20.55 -2.49 -11.25
N LYS A 109 21.07 -2.91 -12.40
CA LYS A 109 21.76 -2.02 -13.32
C LYS A 109 20.75 -1.31 -14.24
N PRO A 110 21.04 -0.11 -14.75
CA PRO A 110 20.11 0.62 -15.61
C PRO A 110 19.59 -0.19 -16.80
N GLU A 111 20.46 -0.98 -17.45
CA GLU A 111 20.11 -1.78 -18.63
C GLU A 111 19.06 -2.87 -18.35
N ASN A 112 18.90 -3.29 -17.09
CA ASN A 112 17.93 -4.31 -16.72
C ASN A 112 16.52 -3.74 -16.50
N ILE A 113 16.41 -2.46 -16.19
CA ILE A 113 15.13 -1.80 -15.89
C ILE A 113 14.47 -1.40 -17.20
N LYS A 114 13.28 -1.94 -17.48
CA LYS A 114 12.53 -1.67 -18.71
C LYS A 114 11.36 -0.71 -18.49
N LEU A 115 10.83 -0.68 -17.27
CA LEU A 115 9.74 0.20 -16.89
C LEU A 115 9.80 0.43 -15.38
N LEU A 116 9.58 1.67 -14.96
CA LEU A 116 9.44 2.07 -13.57
C LEU A 116 7.99 2.50 -13.32
N PHE A 117 7.47 2.16 -12.14
CA PHE A 117 6.17 2.61 -11.66
C PHE A 117 6.36 3.38 -10.36
N GLU A 118 5.75 4.54 -10.30
CA GLU A 118 5.45 5.24 -9.06
C GLU A 118 3.98 4.95 -8.72
N ILE A 119 3.73 4.43 -7.52
CA ILE A 119 2.43 3.96 -7.06
C ILE A 119 1.98 4.85 -5.90
N LYS A 120 0.89 5.59 -6.12
CA LYS A 120 0.24 6.39 -5.08
C LYS A 120 -1.18 5.90 -4.86
N MET A 121 -1.54 5.69 -3.61
CA MET A 121 -2.88 5.26 -3.23
C MET A 121 -3.31 5.84 -1.89
N SER A 122 -4.61 6.04 -1.76
CA SER A 122 -5.30 6.32 -0.50
C SER A 122 -6.53 5.44 -0.41
N VAL A 123 -7.02 5.20 0.81
CA VAL A 123 -8.37 4.63 1.00
C VAL A 123 -9.35 5.59 0.33
N VAL A 124 -10.37 5.10 -0.37
CA VAL A 124 -11.37 5.98 -1.00
C VAL A 124 -12.77 5.83 -0.41
N SER A 125 -13.01 4.73 0.30
CA SER A 125 -14.28 4.47 0.98
C SER A 125 -14.23 4.80 2.47
N ASN A 126 -15.38 5.17 3.05
CA ASN A 126 -15.48 5.43 4.48
C ASN A 126 -15.91 4.16 5.25
N TYR A 127 -14.96 3.54 5.93
CA TYR A 127 -15.18 2.34 6.73
C TYR A 127 -15.35 2.65 8.21
N LYS A 128 -16.15 1.82 8.89
CA LYS A 128 -16.23 1.76 10.35
C LYS A 128 -15.80 0.36 10.78
N VAL A 129 -14.91 0.25 11.75
CA VAL A 129 -14.54 -1.05 12.32
C VAL A 129 -15.33 -1.31 13.60
N HIS A 130 -15.87 -2.53 13.70
CA HIS A 130 -16.52 -3.02 14.89
C HIS A 130 -15.56 -3.96 15.62
N ILE A 131 -14.84 -3.42 16.60
CA ILE A 131 -13.95 -4.21 17.45
C ILE A 131 -14.81 -4.83 18.56
N PRO A 132 -14.93 -6.16 18.64
CA PRO A 132 -15.60 -6.78 19.79
C PRO A 132 -14.88 -6.35 21.05
N LYS A 133 -15.61 -5.86 22.06
CA LYS A 133 -15.02 -5.64 23.39
C LYS A 133 -14.49 -6.99 23.88
N GLN A 134 -13.21 -7.08 24.23
CA GLN A 134 -12.71 -8.18 25.04
C GLN A 134 -13.43 -8.08 26.39
N CYS A 135 -14.29 -9.06 26.66
CA CYS A 135 -14.87 -9.28 27.99
C CYS A 135 -13.83 -9.93 28.91
#